data_AF-A0A2C6AZR4-F1
#
_entry.id   AF-A0A2C6AZR4-F1
#
_cell.length_a   1.000
_cell.length_b   1.000
_cell.length_c   1.000
_cell.angle_alpha   90.00
_cell.angle_beta   90.00
_cell.angle_gamma   90.00
#
_symmetry.space_group_name_H-M   'P 1'
#
loop_
_entity.id
_entity.type
_entity.pdbx_description
1 polymer ?
#
loop_
_entity_poly.entity_id
_entity_poly.type
_entity_poly.pdbx_seq_one_letter_code
_entity_poly.pdbx_strand_id
1 'polypeptide(L)'
;MKLELVQAKRMYADNKSIDEIASALNKSKGTVYRWIKDNKEEFEEARKLKEITSDDMGEILDEAHKKMLLKIVENPEMLGNPKVADALVKIANVLEKMDKRREQEKKASKKEEDGGVVFIDDIKDEKDK
;
A
#
# COMPACT_ATOMS: atom_id res chain seq x y z
N MET A 1 -15.54 -19.41 -1.82
CA MET A 1 -15.45 -18.78 -0.47
C MET A 1 -16.75 -18.04 -0.19
N LYS A 2 -17.30 -18.06 1.03
CA LYS A 2 -18.54 -17.32 1.35
C LYS A 2 -18.27 -15.80 1.28
N LEU A 3 -19.15 -15.05 0.62
CA LEU A 3 -18.99 -13.60 0.40
C LEU A 3 -18.80 -12.82 1.73
N GLU A 4 -19.51 -13.25 2.77
CA GLU A 4 -19.44 -12.69 4.13
C GLU A 4 -18.06 -12.86 4.77
N LEU A 5 -17.37 -13.98 4.51
CA LEU A 5 -16.03 -14.24 5.03
C LEU A 5 -14.99 -13.31 4.40
N VAL A 6 -15.13 -13.04 3.10
CA VAL A 6 -14.26 -12.10 2.37
C VAL A 6 -14.46 -10.68 2.91
N GLN A 7 -15.71 -10.27 3.15
CA GLN A 7 -16.01 -8.97 3.73
C GLN A 7 -15.48 -8.86 5.17
N ALA A 8 -15.63 -9.90 5.99
CA ALA A 8 -15.08 -9.94 7.34
C ALA A 8 -13.55 -9.74 7.35
N LYS A 9 -12.81 -10.40 6.43
CA LYS A 9 -11.36 -10.23 6.28
C LYS A 9 -10.97 -8.80 5.92
N ARG A 10 -11.67 -8.20 4.96
CA ARG A 10 -11.43 -6.79 4.58
C ARG A 10 -11.62 -5.86 5.76
N MET A 11 -12.72 -6.02 6.49
CA MET A 11 -13.03 -5.20 7.67
C MET A 11 -12.02 -5.42 8.81
N TYR A 12 -11.54 -6.65 8.99
CA TYR A 12 -10.47 -6.96 9.95
C TYR A 12 -9.14 -6.30 9.57
N ALA A 13 -8.76 -6.36 8.29
CA ALA A 13 -7.61 -5.62 7.77
C ALA A 13 -7.78 -4.10 7.95
N ASP A 14 -9.02 -3.61 7.95
CA ASP A 14 -9.36 -2.22 8.28
C ASP A 14 -9.28 -1.86 9.77
N ASN A 15 -8.74 -2.75 10.62
CA ASN A 15 -8.67 -2.61 12.08
C ASN A 15 -10.04 -2.44 12.76
N LYS A 16 -11.13 -2.87 12.11
CA LYS A 16 -12.45 -2.86 12.75
C LYS A 16 -12.51 -3.92 13.84
N SER A 17 -13.18 -3.58 14.94
CA SER A 17 -13.44 -4.50 16.03
C SER A 17 -14.37 -5.63 15.60
N ILE A 18 -14.30 -6.75 16.32
CA ILE A 18 -15.18 -7.91 16.09
C ILE A 18 -16.66 -7.51 16.23
N ASP A 19 -16.95 -6.55 17.11
CA ASP A 19 -18.30 -6.03 17.33
C ASP A 19 -18.83 -5.26 16.12
N GLU A 20 -17.99 -4.43 15.50
CA GLU A 20 -18.32 -3.70 14.28
C GLU A 20 -18.50 -4.65 13.09
N ILE A 21 -17.64 -5.67 12.97
CA ILE A 21 -17.72 -6.68 11.92
C ILE A 21 -19.01 -7.50 12.07
N ALA A 22 -19.31 -7.94 13.30
CA ALA A 22 -20.53 -8.70 13.61
C ALA A 22 -21.78 -7.88 13.28
N SER A 23 -21.81 -6.61 13.69
CA SER A 23 -22.92 -5.70 13.43
C SER A 23 -23.12 -5.44 11.94
N ALA A 24 -22.05 -5.17 11.20
CA ALA A 24 -22.11 -4.87 9.77
C ALA A 24 -22.55 -6.08 8.91
N LEU A 25 -22.19 -7.30 9.34
CA LEU A 25 -22.53 -8.54 8.62
C LEU A 25 -23.80 -9.23 9.14
N ASN A 26 -24.48 -8.61 10.11
CA ASN A 26 -25.62 -9.20 10.82
C ASN A 26 -25.32 -10.63 11.31
N LYS A 27 -24.15 -10.82 11.96
CA LYS A 27 -23.69 -12.10 12.50
C LYS A 27 -23.48 -12.00 14.00
N SER A 28 -23.46 -13.16 14.66
CA SER A 28 -23.05 -13.23 16.06
C SER A 28 -21.54 -12.98 16.19
N LYS A 29 -21.12 -12.34 17.28
CA LYS A 29 -19.70 -12.18 17.62
C LYS A 29 -18.97 -13.53 17.60
N GLY A 30 -19.58 -14.57 18.14
CA GLY A 30 -19.03 -15.94 18.17
C GLY A 30 -18.76 -16.52 16.77
N THR A 31 -19.58 -16.17 15.78
CA THR A 31 -19.35 -16.54 14.37
C THR A 31 -18.08 -15.87 13.83
N VAL A 32 -17.91 -14.57 14.07
CA VAL A 32 -16.73 -13.81 13.63
C VAL A 32 -15.46 -14.30 14.33
N TYR A 33 -15.52 -14.55 15.64
CA TYR A 33 -14.41 -15.17 16.39
C TYR A 33 -14.00 -16.52 15.79
N ARG A 34 -14.97 -17.37 15.44
CA ARG A 34 -14.71 -18.67 14.83
C ARG A 34 -14.09 -18.53 13.44
N TRP A 35 -14.56 -17.59 12.63
CA TRP A 35 -13.94 -17.31 11.33
C TRP A 35 -12.48 -16.88 11.44
N ILE A 36 -12.17 -15.95 12.35
CA ILE A 36 -10.79 -15.49 12.57
C ILE A 36 -9.93 -16.65 13.10
N LYS A 37 -10.44 -17.43 14.05
CA LYS A 37 -9.72 -18.58 14.61
C LYS A 37 -9.42 -19.65 13.55
N ASP A 38 -10.40 -20.01 12.74
CA ASP A 38 -10.29 -21.10 11.77
C ASP A 38 -9.50 -20.69 10.51
N ASN A 39 -9.36 -19.38 10.25
CA ASN A 39 -8.67 -18.83 9.07
C ASN A 39 -7.59 -17.80 9.46
N LYS A 40 -6.92 -18.01 10.60
CA LYS A 40 -6.04 -17.02 11.22
C LYS A 40 -4.98 -16.47 10.27
N GLU A 41 -4.29 -17.34 9.54
CA GLU A 41 -3.25 -16.93 8.58
C GLU A 41 -3.81 -16.00 7.52
N GLU A 42 -4.95 -16.34 6.92
CA GLU A 42 -5.55 -15.55 5.85
C GLU A 42 -6.05 -14.16 6.32
N PHE A 43 -6.46 -14.04 7.59
CA PHE A 43 -6.84 -12.76 8.21
C PHE A 43 -5.62 -11.89 8.51
N GLU A 44 -4.54 -12.48 9.02
CA GLU A 44 -3.28 -11.78 9.27
C GLU A 44 -2.57 -11.39 7.97
N GLU A 45 -2.62 -12.24 6.93
CA GLU A 45 -2.14 -11.90 5.59
C GLU A 45 -2.90 -10.72 4.99
N ALA A 46 -4.23 -10.70 5.10
CA ALA A 46 -5.03 -9.57 4.65
C ALA A 46 -4.67 -8.26 5.37
N ARG A 47 -4.37 -8.34 6.67
CA ARG A 47 -3.90 -7.20 7.46
C ARG A 47 -2.52 -6.73 7.00
N LYS A 48 -1.56 -7.64 6.89
CA LYS A 48 -0.21 -7.35 6.39
C LYS A 48 -0.26 -6.73 5.00
N LEU A 49 -1.02 -7.31 4.07
CA LEU A 49 -1.19 -6.79 2.70
C LEU A 49 -1.72 -5.35 2.68
N LYS A 50 -2.54 -4.96 3.66
CA LYS A 50 -3.03 -3.59 3.77
C LYS A 50 -1.97 -2.64 4.32
N GLU A 51 -1.08 -3.14 5.17
CA GLU A 51 0.05 -2.37 5.72
C GLU A 51 1.18 -2.18 4.69
N ILE A 52 1.24 -2.99 3.63
CA ILE A 52 2.19 -2.80 2.53
C ILE A 52 1.88 -1.48 1.81
N THR A 53 2.85 -0.57 1.86
CA THR A 53 2.81 0.70 1.14
C THR A 53 3.19 0.55 -0.33
N SER A 54 2.99 1.60 -1.13
CA SER A 54 3.51 1.62 -2.50
C SER A 54 5.03 1.49 -2.56
N ASP A 55 5.74 2.06 -1.59
CA ASP A 55 7.21 1.96 -1.51
C ASP A 55 7.62 0.51 -1.24
N ASP A 56 6.96 -0.16 -0.28
CA ASP A 56 7.22 -1.58 0.03
C ASP A 56 6.98 -2.48 -1.18
N MET A 57 5.91 -2.24 -1.95
CA MET A 57 5.67 -2.96 -3.21
C MET A 57 6.77 -2.71 -4.25
N GLY A 58 7.33 -1.50 -4.29
CA GLY A 58 8.44 -1.17 -5.18
C GLY A 58 9.69 -1.98 -4.85
N GLU A 59 10.02 -2.08 -3.56
CA GLU A 59 11.15 -2.88 -3.08
C GLU A 59 10.98 -4.38 -3.36
N ILE A 60 9.79 -4.93 -3.09
CA ILE A 60 9.47 -6.33 -3.40
C ILE A 60 9.62 -6.60 -4.91
N LEU A 61 9.12 -5.69 -5.74
CA LEU A 61 9.18 -5.83 -7.18
C LEU A 61 10.62 -5.73 -7.70
N ASP A 62 11.44 -4.83 -7.16
CA ASP A 62 12.86 -4.70 -7.50
C ASP A 62 13.66 -5.95 -7.08
N GLU A 63 13.39 -6.52 -5.91
CA GLU A 63 14.06 -7.76 -5.47
C GLU A 63 13.67 -8.95 -6.38
N ALA A 64 12.39 -9.07 -6.73
CA ALA A 64 11.95 -10.08 -7.67
C ALA A 64 12.58 -9.90 -9.06
N HIS A 65 12.70 -8.65 -9.51
CA HIS A 65 13.35 -8.31 -10.78
C HIS A 65 14.82 -8.70 -10.78
N LYS A 66 15.57 -8.37 -9.70
CA LYS A 66 16.97 -8.77 -9.51
C LYS A 66 17.15 -10.29 -9.55
N LYS A 67 16.29 -11.04 -8.85
CA LYS A 67 16.32 -12.51 -8.87
C LYS A 67 16.08 -13.06 -10.28
N MET A 68 15.20 -12.44 -11.05
CA MET A 68 14.93 -12.85 -12.43
C MET A 68 16.12 -12.55 -13.35
N LEU A 69 16.78 -11.40 -13.18
CA LEU A 69 18.00 -11.05 -13.91
C LEU A 69 19.15 -12.01 -13.60
N LEU A 70 19.34 -12.39 -12.33
CA LEU A 70 20.36 -13.39 -11.95
C LEU A 70 20.13 -14.74 -12.65
N LYS A 71 18.88 -15.22 -12.70
CA LYS A 71 18.53 -16.45 -13.44
C LYS A 71 18.83 -16.34 -14.94
N ILE A 72 18.67 -15.16 -15.52
CA ILE A 72 19.00 -14.91 -16.93
C ILE A 72 20.51 -14.88 -17.13
N VAL A 73 21.29 -14.35 -16.18
CA VAL A 73 22.76 -14.42 -16.23
C VAL A 73 23.23 -15.87 -16.20
N GLU A 74 22.58 -16.72 -15.39
CA GLU A 74 22.85 -18.17 -15.34
C GLU A 74 22.43 -18.91 -16.62
N ASN A 75 21.35 -18.45 -17.27
CA ASN A 75 20.88 -19.00 -18.55
C ASN A 75 20.41 -17.91 -19.52
N PRO A 76 21.32 -17.35 -20.34
CA PRO A 76 21.01 -16.25 -21.25
C PRO A 76 19.96 -16.57 -22.31
N GLU A 77 19.78 -17.85 -22.67
CA GLU A 77 18.79 -18.29 -23.66
C GLU A 77 17.35 -17.98 -23.22
N MET A 78 17.11 -17.77 -21.92
CA MET A 78 15.81 -17.36 -21.39
C MET A 78 15.33 -16.02 -21.97
N LEU A 79 16.24 -15.12 -22.38
CA LEU A 79 15.88 -13.87 -23.06
C LEU A 79 15.31 -14.09 -24.45
N GLY A 80 15.64 -15.23 -25.08
CA GLY A 80 15.05 -15.63 -26.35
C GLY A 80 13.55 -15.93 -26.26
N ASN A 81 13.02 -16.12 -25.04
CA ASN A 81 11.59 -16.26 -24.81
C ASN A 81 10.91 -14.87 -24.76
N PRO A 82 10.03 -14.54 -25.72
CA PRO A 82 9.39 -13.23 -25.78
C PRO A 82 8.59 -12.88 -24.52
N LYS A 83 8.03 -13.88 -23.82
CA LYS A 83 7.27 -13.63 -22.57
C LYS A 83 8.18 -13.19 -21.43
N VAL A 84 9.38 -13.77 -21.36
CA VAL A 84 10.37 -13.41 -20.33
C VAL A 84 10.89 -12.00 -20.60
N ALA A 85 11.24 -11.69 -21.85
CA ALA A 85 11.68 -10.37 -22.26
C ALA A 85 10.61 -9.29 -22.02
N ASP A 86 9.36 -9.54 -22.42
CA ASP A 86 8.24 -8.63 -22.20
C ASP A 86 7.96 -8.39 -20.69
N ALA A 87 8.04 -9.45 -19.87
CA ALA A 87 7.89 -9.34 -18.42
C ALA A 87 8.98 -8.45 -17.79
N LEU A 88 10.26 -8.59 -18.18
CA LEU A 88 11.35 -7.73 -17.70
C LEU A 88 11.08 -6.25 -18.01
N VAL A 89 10.72 -5.96 -19.26
CA VAL A 89 10.44 -4.58 -19.71
C VAL A 89 9.28 -3.98 -18.92
N LYS A 90 8.21 -4.76 -18.69
CA LYS A 90 7.06 -4.30 -17.89
C LYS A 90 7.44 -4.00 -16.46
N ILE A 91 8.22 -4.87 -15.81
CA ILE A 91 8.65 -4.67 -14.43
C ILE A 91 9.54 -3.43 -14.33
N ALA A 92 10.52 -3.28 -15.24
CA ALA A 92 11.38 -2.09 -15.31
C ALA A 92 10.57 -0.79 -15.48
N ASN A 93 9.59 -0.77 -16.38
CA ASN A 93 8.72 0.39 -16.61
C ASN A 93 7.85 0.74 -15.39
N VAL A 94 7.40 -0.26 -14.62
CA VAL A 94 6.63 -0.02 -13.38
C VAL A 94 7.54 0.60 -12.33
N LEU A 95 8.73 0.04 -12.11
CA LEU A 95 9.71 0.58 -11.15
C LEU A 95 10.09 2.03 -11.49
N GLU A 96 10.39 2.33 -12.76
CA GLU A 96 10.72 3.70 -13.19
C GLU A 96 9.57 4.68 -12.94
N LYS A 97 8.32 4.26 -13.14
CA LYS A 97 7.14 5.09 -12.85
C LYS A 97 6.95 5.31 -11.35
N MET A 98 7.26 4.32 -10.52
CA MET A 98 7.18 4.43 -9.06
C MET A 98 8.23 5.41 -8.54
N ASP A 99 9.46 5.33 -9.03
CA ASP A 99 10.53 6.29 -8.68
C ASP A 99 10.17 7.72 -9.07
N LYS A 100 9.65 7.93 -10.29
CA LYS A 100 9.20 9.26 -10.75
C LYS A 100 8.10 9.84 -9.85
N ARG A 101 7.14 9.02 -9.41
CA ARG A 101 6.08 9.46 -8.48
C ARG A 101 6.67 9.85 -7.13
N ARG A 102 7.57 9.03 -6.58
CA ARG A 102 8.24 9.29 -5.31
C ARG A 102 9.04 10.59 -5.33
N GLU A 103 9.72 10.89 -6.45
CA GLU A 103 10.41 12.18 -6.62
C GLU A 103 9.45 13.37 -6.71
N GLN A 104 8.30 13.22 -7.36
CA GLN A 104 7.28 14.26 -7.45
C GLN A 104 6.65 14.55 -6.07
N GLU A 105 6.33 13.50 -5.31
CA GLU A 105 5.78 13.61 -3.95
C GLU A 105 6.75 14.29 -3.00
N LYS A 106 8.04 13.94 -3.05
CA LYS A 106 9.11 14.61 -2.28
C LYS A 106 9.29 16.08 -2.65
N LYS A 107 9.06 16.46 -3.91
CA LYS A 107 9.12 17.86 -4.37
C LYS A 107 7.87 18.65 -3.97
N ALA A 108 6.70 18.01 -3.93
CA ALA A 108 5.45 18.63 -3.51
C ALA A 108 5.44 18.90 -2.00
N SER A 109 5.83 17.92 -1.18
CA SER A 109 5.93 18.07 0.28
C SER A 109 6.93 19.15 0.71
N LYS A 110 8.08 19.27 0.04
CA LYS A 110 9.04 20.37 0.26
C LYS A 110 8.49 21.76 -0.08
N LYS A 111 7.59 21.87 -1.07
CA LYS A 111 6.95 23.15 -1.42
C LYS A 111 5.87 23.57 -0.43
N GLU A 112 5.19 22.63 0.21
CA GLU A 112 4.22 22.92 1.26
C GLU A 112 4.90 23.39 2.56
N GLU A 113 6.07 22.85 2.90
CA GLU A 113 6.86 23.29 4.07
C GLU A 113 7.40 24.74 3.92
N ASP A 114 7.78 25.15 2.71
CA ASP A 114 8.21 26.54 2.42
C ASP A 114 7.03 27.54 2.32
N GLY A 115 5.79 27.06 2.29
CA GLY A 115 4.56 27.85 2.13
C GLY A 115 3.84 28.21 3.44
N GLY A 116 4.52 28.12 4.59
CA GLY A 116 3.94 28.46 5.89
C GLY A 116 3.40 29.89 5.92
N VAL A 117 2.09 30.04 6.16
CA VAL A 117 1.42 31.34 6.31
C VAL A 117 2.00 32.07 7.51
N VAL A 118 2.67 33.20 7.27
CA VAL A 118 3.03 34.16 8.32
C VAL A 118 1.75 34.83 8.77
N PHE A 119 1.24 34.48 9.95
CA PHE A 119 0.22 35.26 10.62
C PHE A 119 0.86 36.58 11.07
N ILE A 120 0.63 37.65 10.30
CA ILE A 120 0.92 39.01 10.75
C ILE A 120 -0.24 39.40 11.66
N ASP A 121 -0.06 39.22 12.96
CA ASP A 121 -1.00 39.70 13.97
C ASP A 121 -0.75 41.19 14.24
N ASP A 122 -1.84 41.93 14.33
CA ASP A 122 -2.00 43.29 14.86
C ASP A 122 -1.47 44.50 14.08
N ILE A 123 -2.34 44.97 13.19
CA ILE A 123 -2.55 46.40 12.94
C ILE A 123 -2.97 47.06 14.26
N LYS A 124 -2.09 47.85 14.88
CA LYS A 124 -2.51 48.81 15.92
C LYS A 124 -3.20 49.98 15.23
N ASP A 125 -4.53 50.00 15.34
CA ASP A 125 -5.36 51.19 15.15
C ASP A 125 -4.89 52.28 16.13
N GLU A 126 -4.08 53.24 15.66
CA GLU A 126 -3.95 54.53 16.33
C GLU A 126 -5.22 55.35 16.05
N LYS A 127 -6.27 55.04 16.79
CA LYS A 127 -7.33 55.98 17.13
C LYS A 127 -7.37 56.14 18.62
N ASP A 128 -6.50 56.99 19.14
CA ASP A 128 -6.74 57.67 20.41
C ASP A 128 -6.23 59.11 20.32
N LYS A 129 -7.23 59.99 20.20
CA LYS A 129 -7.38 61.39 20.64
C LYS A 129 -6.16 62.28 20.85
#